data_AF-A0A7C1RQW4-F1
#
_entry.id   AF-A0A7C1RQW4-F1
#
_cell.length_a   1.000
_cell.length_b   1.000
_cell.length_c   1.000
_cell.angle_alpha   90.00
_cell.angle_beta   90.00
_cell.angle_gamma   90.00
#
_symmetry.space_group_name_H-M   'P 1'
#
loop_
_entity.id
_entity.type
_entity.pdbx_description
1 polymer ?
#
loop_
_entity_poly.entity_id
_entity_poly.type
_entity_poly.pdbx_seq_one_letter_code
_entity_poly.pdbx_strand_id
1 'polypeptide(L)'
;MSLFSASIFSGEINFFNRRPQGCNEVVSRNLCDFACYHQGEFVQYLFLAGEYHKAMKIELYKKERNHSEVKVKHDELIEYLNEKLGDIVTNSFELIQRFYSGRNVKSPRICIKVNFDSEKELITELFREQKVKYISDCSVNDNKGFQYIKENGKYFLCQDIPSETKKGEYFNPRLVKEAVSNYEPVNCFKKCLRTKSSIYIDEAWVNCWKRIKTENGQSVKPHYRSCYKSTLIIPLTLWNNKLDKRFLEKFNIKNVNRTIFGYLCFDHIEKNYFNPVIDVDFGYIFADILSLYLLVRFIYVNQSETYKTASDFLNGKSV
;
A
#
# COMPACT_ATOMS: atom_id res chain seq x y z
N MET A 1 -45.20 -7.11 22.34
CA MET A 1 -44.30 -5.95 22.55
C MET A 1 -43.52 -6.21 23.83
N SER A 2 -42.31 -6.75 23.74
CA SER A 2 -41.46 -6.99 24.91
C SER A 2 -40.32 -5.98 24.92
N LEU A 3 -40.32 -5.12 25.93
CA LEU A 3 -39.23 -4.24 26.30
C LEU A 3 -38.08 -5.09 26.86
N PHE A 4 -36.97 -5.18 26.14
CA PHE A 4 -35.70 -5.62 26.71
C PHE A 4 -34.99 -4.40 27.29
N SER A 5 -35.02 -4.25 28.61
CA SER A 5 -34.13 -3.37 29.36
C SER A 5 -32.77 -4.07 29.48
N ALA A 6 -31.74 -3.50 28.85
CA ALA A 6 -30.36 -3.90 29.08
C ALA A 6 -29.80 -3.04 30.22
N SER A 7 -29.73 -3.63 31.41
CA SER A 7 -28.94 -3.12 32.53
C SER A 7 -27.46 -3.31 32.21
N ILE A 8 -26.78 -2.21 31.89
CA ILE A 8 -25.32 -2.17 31.76
C ILE A 8 -24.74 -2.24 33.17
N PHE A 9 -24.17 -3.39 33.52
CA PHE A 9 -23.33 -3.54 34.70
C PHE A 9 -22.10 -2.64 34.56
N SER A 10 -22.05 -1.61 35.41
CA SER A 10 -20.86 -0.83 35.74
C SER A 10 -19.89 -1.72 36.52
N GLY A 11 -19.08 -2.50 35.80
CA GLY A 11 -17.85 -3.08 36.33
C GLY A 11 -16.70 -2.14 36.00
N GLU A 12 -16.29 -1.31 36.95
CA GLU A 12 -15.07 -0.53 36.87
C GLU A 12 -13.87 -1.48 36.75
N ILE A 13 -13.40 -1.68 35.53
CA ILE A 13 -12.15 -2.39 35.28
C ILE A 13 -11.01 -1.40 35.52
N ASN A 14 -10.45 -1.45 36.72
CA ASN A 14 -9.19 -0.80 37.08
C ASN A 14 -8.03 -1.41 36.28
N PHE A 15 -7.82 -0.94 35.04
CA PHE A 15 -6.72 -1.36 34.15
C PHE A 15 -5.45 -0.50 34.28
N PHE A 16 -5.48 0.59 35.05
CA PHE A 16 -4.36 1.54 35.14
C PHE A 16 -3.55 1.36 36.42
N ASN A 17 -2.75 0.30 36.52
CA ASN A 17 -1.71 0.27 37.53
C ASN A 17 -0.48 -0.57 37.15
N ARG A 18 0.10 -0.28 35.98
CA ARG A 18 1.55 -0.36 35.73
C ARG A 18 1.87 0.68 34.66
N ARG A 19 2.56 1.76 35.00
CA ARG A 19 3.08 2.72 34.00
C ARG A 19 4.19 2.01 33.21
N PRO A 20 4.01 1.68 31.91
CA PRO A 20 5.14 1.37 31.07
C PRO A 20 5.86 2.70 30.76
N GLN A 21 7.17 2.64 30.54
CA GLN A 21 7.95 3.73 29.95
C GLN A 21 7.14 4.46 28.87
N GLY A 22 7.01 5.78 29.05
CA GLY A 22 6.03 6.62 28.36
C GLY A 22 5.93 6.31 26.86
N CYS A 23 4.77 5.83 26.44
CA CYS A 23 4.42 5.81 25.03
C CYS A 23 4.54 7.26 24.53
N ASN A 24 5.33 7.49 23.48
CA ASN A 24 5.51 8.83 22.94
C ASN A 24 4.12 9.37 22.52
N GLU A 25 3.62 10.39 23.22
CA GLU A 25 2.26 10.91 23.04
C GLU A 25 1.96 11.28 21.58
N VAL A 26 2.96 11.74 20.84
CA VAL A 26 2.85 12.07 19.41
C VAL A 26 2.62 10.81 18.56
N VAL A 27 3.33 9.73 18.86
CA VAL A 27 3.18 8.44 18.18
C VAL A 27 1.80 7.85 18.45
N SER A 28 1.35 7.90 19.71
CA SER A 28 0.01 7.46 20.08
C SER A 28 -1.08 8.28 19.39
N ARG A 29 -0.92 9.61 19.33
CA ARG A 29 -1.90 10.49 18.67
C ARG A 29 -2.00 10.22 17.17
N ASN A 30 -0.87 10.09 16.47
CA ASN A 30 -0.86 9.79 15.04
C ASN A 30 -1.57 8.45 14.74
N LEU A 31 -1.41 7.45 15.61
CA LEU A 31 -2.10 6.16 15.47
C LEU A 31 -3.61 6.30 15.66
N CYS A 32 -4.02 7.03 16.70
CA CYS A 32 -5.44 7.30 16.96
C CYS A 32 -6.07 8.04 15.78
N ASP A 33 -5.43 9.08 15.26
CA ASP A 33 -5.93 9.84 14.11
C ASP A 33 -6.07 8.94 12.87
N PHE A 34 -5.09 8.08 12.61
CA PHE A 34 -5.13 7.10 11.53
C PHE A 34 -6.30 6.11 11.70
N ALA A 35 -6.45 5.52 12.88
CA ALA A 35 -7.51 4.57 13.17
C ALA A 35 -8.91 5.23 13.09
N CYS A 36 -9.09 6.42 13.69
CA CYS A 36 -10.35 7.17 13.68
C CYS A 36 -10.77 7.55 12.26
N TYR A 37 -9.84 8.03 11.44
CA TYR A 37 -10.11 8.32 10.02
C TYR A 37 -10.62 7.06 9.30
N HIS A 38 -9.91 5.94 9.44
CA HIS A 38 -10.25 4.72 8.73
C HIS A 38 -11.52 4.04 9.22
N GLN A 39 -11.89 4.18 10.50
CA GLN A 39 -13.17 3.67 11.00
C GLN A 39 -14.36 4.27 10.24
N GLY A 40 -14.39 5.61 10.12
CA GLY A 40 -15.47 6.31 9.41
C GLY A 40 -15.45 6.03 7.91
N GLU A 41 -14.27 6.09 7.29
CA GLU A 41 -14.12 5.90 5.85
C GLU A 41 -14.42 4.47 5.41
N PHE A 42 -14.01 3.46 6.19
CA PHE A 42 -14.24 2.06 5.85
C PHE A 42 -15.74 1.71 5.83
N VAL A 43 -16.48 2.14 6.85
CA VAL A 43 -17.92 1.90 6.94
C VAL A 43 -18.66 2.55 5.77
N GLN A 44 -18.33 3.80 5.46
CA GLN A 44 -18.91 4.52 4.32
C GLN A 44 -18.57 3.86 2.99
N TYR A 45 -17.29 3.50 2.78
CA TYR A 45 -16.83 2.85 1.56
C TYR A 45 -17.56 1.54 1.30
N LEU A 46 -17.66 0.68 2.31
CA LEU A 46 -18.34 -0.60 2.21
C LEU A 46 -19.84 -0.44 1.95
N PHE A 47 -20.50 0.47 2.68
CA PHE A 47 -21.94 0.68 2.58
C PHE A 47 -22.33 1.21 1.20
N LEU A 48 -21.70 2.29 0.75
CA LEU A 48 -22.03 2.92 -0.52
C LEU A 48 -21.66 2.03 -1.71
N ALA A 49 -20.53 1.30 -1.65
CA ALA A 49 -20.21 0.30 -2.67
C ALA A 49 -21.31 -0.76 -2.79
N GLY A 50 -21.90 -1.18 -1.66
CA GLY A 50 -23.05 -2.08 -1.64
C GLY A 50 -24.30 -1.48 -2.29
N GLU A 51 -24.60 -0.21 -2.06
CA GLU A 51 -25.74 0.47 -2.67
C GLU A 51 -25.58 0.66 -4.18
N TYR A 52 -24.39 1.06 -4.66
CA TYR A 52 -24.10 1.14 -6.10
C TYR A 52 -24.19 -0.24 -6.76
N HIS A 53 -23.65 -1.28 -6.11
CA HIS A 53 -23.73 -2.65 -6.60
C HIS A 53 -25.17 -3.16 -6.70
N LYS A 54 -25.99 -2.85 -5.69
CA LYS A 54 -27.42 -3.18 -5.67
C LYS A 54 -28.17 -2.45 -6.78
N ALA A 55 -27.89 -1.16 -7.02
CA ALA A 55 -28.50 -0.40 -8.11
C ALA A 55 -28.19 -1.03 -9.48
N MET A 56 -26.93 -1.38 -9.73
CA MET A 56 -26.51 -2.11 -10.93
C MET A 56 -27.24 -3.45 -11.07
N LYS A 57 -27.35 -4.22 -9.97
CA LYS A 57 -28.09 -5.48 -9.95
C LYS A 57 -29.56 -5.29 -10.36
N ILE A 58 -30.23 -4.28 -9.83
CA ILE A 58 -31.64 -4.01 -10.12
C ILE A 58 -31.82 -3.75 -11.62
N GLU A 59 -31.00 -2.90 -12.22
CA GLU A 59 -31.08 -2.61 -13.66
C GLU A 59 -30.79 -3.84 -14.53
N LEU A 60 -29.79 -4.63 -14.16
CA LEU A 60 -29.38 -5.83 -14.90
C LEU A 60 -30.49 -6.88 -15.01
N TYR A 61 -31.30 -7.03 -13.96
CA TYR A 61 -32.34 -8.06 -13.85
C TYR A 61 -33.77 -7.54 -14.12
N LYS A 62 -33.93 -6.33 -14.67
CA LYS A 62 -35.23 -5.88 -15.20
C LYS A 62 -35.67 -6.75 -16.37
N LYS A 63 -36.99 -6.97 -16.51
CA LYS A 63 -37.58 -7.71 -17.64
C LYS A 63 -37.19 -7.10 -18.99
N GLU A 64 -37.27 -5.77 -19.07
CA GLU A 64 -36.82 -4.97 -20.20
C GLU A 64 -35.52 -4.26 -19.82
N ARG A 65 -34.44 -5.04 -19.70
CA ARG A 65 -33.12 -4.49 -19.35
C ARG A 65 -32.60 -3.58 -20.49
N ASN A 66 -32.17 -2.37 -20.13
CA ASN A 66 -31.63 -1.39 -21.05
C ASN A 66 -30.09 -1.37 -20.94
N HIS A 67 -29.40 -1.54 -22.07
CA HIS A 67 -27.93 -1.53 -22.13
C HIS A 67 -27.31 -0.25 -21.56
N SER A 68 -27.86 0.91 -21.92
CA SER A 68 -27.37 2.21 -21.44
C SER A 68 -27.53 2.37 -19.92
N GLU A 69 -28.67 1.98 -19.36
CA GLU A 69 -28.92 2.09 -17.91
C GLU A 69 -28.01 1.16 -17.10
N VAL A 70 -27.84 -0.08 -17.55
CA VAL A 70 -26.89 -1.02 -16.91
C VAL A 70 -25.46 -0.47 -16.99
N LYS A 71 -25.09 0.14 -18.11
CA LYS A 71 -23.76 0.76 -18.29
C LYS A 71 -23.55 1.89 -17.30
N VAL A 72 -24.51 2.80 -17.17
CA VAL A 72 -24.44 3.92 -16.22
C VAL A 72 -24.24 3.41 -14.80
N LYS A 73 -25.03 2.42 -14.35
CA LYS A 73 -24.90 1.86 -12.98
C LYS A 73 -23.63 1.06 -12.76
N HIS A 74 -23.15 0.38 -13.79
CA HIS A 74 -21.84 -0.27 -13.77
C HIS A 74 -20.71 0.75 -13.60
N ASP A 75 -20.73 1.82 -14.39
CA ASP A 75 -19.70 2.85 -14.40
C ASP A 75 -19.71 3.63 -13.08
N GLU A 76 -20.90 3.98 -12.54
CA GLU A 76 -21.06 4.61 -11.21
C GLU A 76 -20.39 3.79 -10.10
N LEU A 77 -20.57 2.45 -10.08
CA LEU A 77 -19.91 1.58 -9.10
C LEU A 77 -18.38 1.63 -9.22
N ILE A 78 -17.85 1.56 -10.44
CA ILE A 78 -16.41 1.53 -10.69
C ILE A 78 -15.76 2.88 -10.40
N GLU A 79 -16.40 3.97 -10.82
CA GLU A 79 -15.99 5.34 -10.51
C GLU A 79 -15.92 5.54 -9.00
N TYR A 80 -17.00 5.24 -8.28
CA TYR A 80 -17.04 5.33 -6.82
C TYR A 80 -15.92 4.51 -6.15
N LEU A 81 -15.77 3.23 -6.54
CA LEU A 81 -14.77 2.34 -5.94
C LEU A 81 -13.34 2.85 -6.15
N ASN A 82 -13.03 3.39 -7.33
CA ASN A 82 -11.68 3.82 -7.68
C ASN A 82 -11.36 5.22 -7.13
N GLU A 83 -12.25 6.18 -7.30
CA GLU A 83 -12.05 7.55 -6.81
C GLU A 83 -11.94 7.58 -5.30
N LYS A 84 -12.90 6.94 -4.61
CA LYS A 84 -12.92 6.94 -3.15
C LYS A 84 -11.72 6.19 -2.57
N LEU A 85 -11.29 5.10 -3.20
CA LEU A 85 -10.04 4.42 -2.82
C LEU A 85 -8.82 5.33 -3.00
N GLY A 86 -8.76 6.09 -4.09
CA GLY A 86 -7.70 7.07 -4.34
C GLY A 86 -7.65 8.17 -3.27
N ASP A 87 -8.80 8.71 -2.88
CA ASP A 87 -8.91 9.69 -1.80
C ASP A 87 -8.45 9.12 -0.46
N ILE A 88 -8.91 7.91 -0.12
CA ILE A 88 -8.54 7.21 1.11
C ILE A 88 -7.03 7.02 1.16
N VAL A 89 -6.43 6.47 0.10
CA VAL A 89 -4.98 6.24 0.05
C VAL A 89 -4.19 7.55 0.13
N THR A 90 -4.65 8.60 -0.53
CA THR A 90 -4.01 9.92 -0.49
C THR A 90 -3.97 10.47 0.94
N ASN A 91 -5.11 10.46 1.63
CA ASN A 91 -5.20 10.89 3.03
C ASN A 91 -4.40 9.99 3.97
N SER A 92 -4.42 8.67 3.74
CA SER A 92 -3.57 7.73 4.49
C SER A 92 -2.09 8.07 4.34
N PHE A 93 -1.63 8.38 3.12
CA PHE A 93 -0.25 8.79 2.91
C PHE A 93 0.06 10.05 3.71
N GLU A 94 -0.81 11.06 3.74
CA GLU A 94 -0.58 12.25 4.57
C GLU A 94 -0.47 11.94 6.07
N LEU A 95 -1.35 11.09 6.60
CA LEU A 95 -1.30 10.68 8.00
C LEU A 95 -0.02 9.88 8.32
N ILE A 96 0.40 8.99 7.43
CA ILE A 96 1.65 8.25 7.59
C ILE A 96 2.87 9.19 7.48
N GLN A 97 2.82 10.20 6.60
CA GLN A 97 3.86 11.23 6.51
C GLN A 97 4.01 12.00 7.84
N ARG A 98 2.91 12.27 8.56
CA ARG A 98 2.94 12.89 9.90
C ARG A 98 3.64 12.00 10.91
N PHE A 99 3.47 10.68 10.86
CA PHE A 99 4.17 9.72 11.72
C PHE A 99 5.70 9.76 11.54
N TYR A 100 6.18 9.96 10.31
CA TYR A 100 7.61 10.08 10.01
C TYR A 100 8.15 11.52 10.14
N SER A 101 7.29 12.50 10.37
CA SER A 101 7.68 13.90 10.44
C SER A 101 8.68 14.16 11.58
N GLY A 102 9.61 15.10 11.35
CA GLY A 102 10.62 15.49 12.34
C GLY A 102 11.81 14.53 12.49
N ARG A 103 11.76 13.31 11.95
CA ARG A 103 12.89 12.35 12.01
C ARG A 103 14.04 12.72 11.07
N ASN A 104 13.71 13.34 9.93
CA ASN A 104 14.66 13.83 8.95
C ASN A 104 14.02 14.99 8.15
N VAL A 105 14.84 15.76 7.43
CA VAL A 105 14.40 16.80 6.48
C VAL A 105 13.48 16.24 5.38
N LYS A 106 13.56 14.93 5.13
CA LYS A 106 12.65 14.19 4.26
C LYS A 106 12.02 13.02 5.00
N SER A 107 10.71 12.90 4.85
CA SER A 107 9.98 11.69 5.20
C SER A 107 10.16 10.63 4.10
N PRO A 108 9.92 9.33 4.39
CA PRO A 108 10.02 8.29 3.38
C PRO A 108 8.94 8.51 2.33
N ARG A 109 9.26 8.15 1.08
CA ARG A 109 8.27 8.09 0.01
C ARG A 109 7.41 6.85 0.23
N ILE A 110 6.10 7.00 0.03
CA ILE A 110 5.13 5.91 0.19
C ILE A 110 4.57 5.54 -1.17
N CYS A 111 4.42 4.24 -1.43
CA CYS A 111 3.64 3.73 -2.55
C CYS A 111 2.97 2.40 -2.22
N ILE A 112 1.85 2.13 -2.89
CA ILE A 112 1.17 0.85 -2.90
C ILE A 112 1.40 0.23 -4.26
N LYS A 113 1.89 -1.00 -4.26
CA LYS A 113 2.01 -1.84 -5.45
C LYS A 113 1.14 -3.07 -5.31
N VAL A 114 0.68 -3.60 -6.43
CA VAL A 114 -0.25 -4.73 -6.46
C VAL A 114 0.21 -5.76 -7.46
N ASN A 115 -0.22 -7.00 -7.25
CA ASN A 115 -0.05 -8.07 -8.21
C ASN A 115 -1.45 -8.64 -8.49
N PHE A 116 -2.18 -8.00 -9.42
CA PHE A 116 -3.54 -8.44 -9.78
C PHE A 116 -3.55 -9.73 -10.62
N ASP A 117 -2.42 -10.09 -11.23
CA ASP A 117 -2.28 -11.27 -12.08
C ASP A 117 -1.22 -12.20 -11.49
N SER A 118 -1.68 -13.13 -10.64
CA SER A 118 -0.81 -14.08 -9.97
C SER A 118 -0.01 -14.96 -10.93
N GLU A 119 -0.44 -15.12 -12.18
CA GLU A 119 0.26 -15.93 -13.19
C GLU A 119 1.42 -15.17 -13.82
N LYS A 120 1.27 -13.85 -14.02
CA LYS A 120 2.33 -13.02 -14.63
C LYS A 120 3.41 -12.59 -13.66
N GLU A 121 3.20 -12.79 -12.35
CA GLU A 121 4.10 -12.35 -11.27
C GLU A 121 4.55 -10.89 -11.41
N LEU A 122 3.74 -10.06 -12.08
CA LEU A 122 4.07 -8.68 -12.40
C LEU A 122 3.53 -7.77 -11.30
N ILE A 123 4.43 -7.08 -10.62
CA ILE A 123 4.09 -6.08 -9.64
C ILE A 123 3.94 -4.75 -10.36
N THR A 124 2.74 -4.20 -10.31
CA THR A 124 2.41 -2.89 -10.88
C THR A 124 2.20 -1.85 -9.79
N GLU A 125 2.49 -0.61 -10.11
CA GLU A 125 2.18 0.51 -9.25
C GLU A 125 0.67 0.81 -9.26
N LEU A 126 0.06 0.84 -8.06
CA LEU A 126 -1.34 1.24 -7.91
C LEU A 126 -1.44 2.68 -7.44
N PHE A 127 -0.69 3.04 -6.39
CA PHE A 127 -0.66 4.40 -5.85
C PHE A 127 0.76 4.80 -5.50
N ARG A 128 1.11 6.05 -5.77
CA ARG A 128 2.39 6.63 -5.38
C ARG A 128 2.20 8.06 -4.94
N GLU A 129 2.87 8.42 -3.86
CA GLU A 129 2.97 9.81 -3.45
C GLU A 129 3.53 10.68 -4.59
N GLN A 130 2.79 11.71 -5.00
CA GLN A 130 2.98 12.50 -6.25
C GLN A 130 4.35 13.17 -6.43
N LYS A 131 5.26 13.08 -5.45
CA LYS A 131 6.55 13.77 -5.42
C LYS A 131 7.54 13.27 -6.48
N VAL A 132 7.34 12.11 -7.12
CA VAL A 132 8.17 11.61 -8.23
C VAL A 132 7.37 10.73 -9.19
N LYS A 133 7.35 11.05 -10.49
CA LYS A 133 6.71 10.22 -11.53
C LYS A 133 7.74 9.32 -12.23
N TYR A 134 7.56 8.00 -12.16
CA TYR A 134 8.25 7.00 -12.97
C TYR A 134 7.53 5.66 -12.86
N ILE A 135 7.56 4.85 -13.92
CA ILE A 135 7.02 3.49 -13.90
C ILE A 135 8.06 2.57 -13.25
N SER A 136 7.61 1.72 -12.33
CA SER A 136 8.48 0.88 -11.51
C SER A 136 8.03 -0.57 -11.47
N ASP A 137 7.37 -0.99 -12.55
CA ASP A 137 6.83 -2.32 -12.71
C ASP A 137 7.97 -3.32 -12.86
N CYS A 138 7.83 -4.47 -12.22
CA CYS A 138 8.85 -5.51 -12.23
C CYS A 138 8.26 -6.87 -11.85
N SER A 139 8.92 -7.95 -12.24
CA SER A 139 8.60 -9.26 -11.69
C SER A 139 8.89 -9.29 -10.19
N VAL A 140 8.13 -10.10 -9.44
CA VAL A 140 8.43 -10.41 -8.04
C VAL A 140 9.88 -10.88 -7.88
N ASN A 141 10.38 -11.71 -8.80
CA ASN A 141 11.71 -12.32 -8.72
C ASN A 141 12.85 -11.36 -9.11
N ASP A 142 12.54 -10.20 -9.71
CA ASP A 142 13.52 -9.19 -10.10
C ASP A 142 13.81 -8.18 -8.99
N ASN A 143 13.10 -8.26 -7.86
CA ASN A 143 13.26 -7.38 -6.72
C ASN A 143 13.40 -8.18 -5.43
N LYS A 144 14.54 -8.01 -4.74
CA LYS A 144 14.86 -8.77 -3.52
C LYS A 144 13.77 -8.68 -2.45
N GLY A 145 13.19 -7.49 -2.27
CA GLY A 145 12.19 -7.26 -1.24
C GLY A 145 10.86 -7.96 -1.52
N PHE A 146 10.40 -7.90 -2.78
CA PHE A 146 9.18 -8.59 -3.19
C PHE A 146 9.34 -10.11 -3.18
N GLN A 147 10.48 -10.60 -3.68
CA GLN A 147 10.82 -12.02 -3.62
C GLN A 147 10.81 -12.52 -2.16
N TYR A 148 11.50 -11.83 -1.26
CA TYR A 148 11.58 -12.22 0.14
C TYR A 148 10.20 -12.30 0.79
N ILE A 149 9.34 -11.31 0.55
CA ILE A 149 7.98 -11.29 1.08
C ILE A 149 7.15 -12.48 0.56
N LYS A 150 7.23 -12.78 -0.74
CA LYS A 150 6.53 -13.93 -1.34
C LYS A 150 6.97 -15.25 -0.72
N GLU A 151 8.26 -15.41 -0.46
CA GLU A 151 8.84 -16.64 0.11
C GLU A 151 8.56 -16.80 1.61
N ASN A 152 8.69 -15.72 2.38
CA ASN A 152 8.73 -15.79 3.84
C ASN A 152 7.44 -15.35 4.52
N GLY A 153 6.59 -14.66 3.79
CA GLY A 153 5.35 -14.13 4.29
C GLY A 153 5.47 -13.07 5.40
N LYS A 154 6.55 -12.29 5.38
CA LYS A 154 6.79 -11.21 6.34
C LYS A 154 7.42 -10.02 5.66
N TYR A 155 7.38 -8.87 6.32
CA TYR A 155 7.98 -7.63 5.84
C TYR A 155 9.44 -7.80 5.42
N PHE A 156 9.87 -6.95 4.48
CA PHE A 156 11.26 -6.83 4.08
C PHE A 156 11.82 -5.47 4.52
N LEU A 157 12.98 -5.47 5.18
CA LEU A 157 13.68 -4.27 5.60
C LEU A 157 15.13 -4.33 5.12
N CYS A 158 15.56 -3.33 4.36
CA CYS A 158 16.95 -3.14 3.99
C CYS A 158 17.38 -1.73 4.37
N GLN A 159 18.31 -1.62 5.33
CA GLN A 159 18.76 -0.35 5.88
C GLN A 159 19.94 0.27 5.11
N ASP A 160 20.68 -0.54 4.35
CA ASP A 160 21.85 -0.09 3.58
C ASP A 160 21.89 -0.75 2.19
N ILE A 161 20.98 -0.33 1.33
CA ILE A 161 20.90 -0.81 -0.06
C ILE A 161 22.25 -0.71 -0.78
N PRO A 162 23.01 0.40 -0.72
CA PRO A 162 24.32 0.47 -1.37
C PRO A 162 25.26 -0.66 -0.96
N SER A 163 25.42 -0.92 0.34
CA SER A 163 26.33 -1.95 0.83
C SER A 163 25.84 -3.36 0.50
N GLU A 164 24.55 -3.63 0.69
CA GLU A 164 23.94 -4.93 0.41
C GLU A 164 23.96 -5.27 -1.09
N THR A 165 23.81 -4.27 -1.95
CA THR A 165 23.91 -4.46 -3.40
C THR A 165 25.36 -4.75 -3.83
N LYS A 166 26.36 -4.08 -3.22
CA LYS A 166 27.79 -4.37 -3.49
C LYS A 166 28.17 -5.82 -3.14
N LYS A 167 27.58 -6.37 -2.07
CA LYS A 167 27.78 -7.78 -1.69
C LYS A 167 27.00 -8.77 -2.54
N GLY A 168 26.06 -8.30 -3.38
CA GLY A 168 25.14 -9.15 -4.14
C GLY A 168 23.94 -9.67 -3.34
N GLU A 169 23.70 -9.16 -2.12
CA GLU A 169 22.63 -9.59 -1.22
C GLU A 169 21.30 -8.87 -1.52
N TYR A 170 21.36 -7.68 -2.11
CA TYR A 170 20.21 -6.91 -2.58
C TYR A 170 20.27 -6.68 -4.10
N PHE A 171 19.10 -6.76 -4.74
CA PHE A 171 18.93 -6.42 -6.14
C PHE A 171 17.58 -5.75 -6.39
N ASN A 172 17.58 -4.84 -7.37
CA ASN A 172 16.42 -4.08 -7.81
C ASN A 172 16.60 -3.78 -9.29
N PRO A 173 15.55 -3.91 -10.12
CA PRO A 173 15.72 -3.81 -11.57
C PRO A 173 16.06 -2.39 -12.02
N ARG A 174 15.92 -1.38 -11.15
CA ARG A 174 16.33 0.00 -11.42
C ARG A 174 17.78 0.29 -11.05
N LEU A 175 18.48 -0.58 -10.33
CA LEU A 175 19.90 -0.38 -10.01
C LEU A 175 20.77 -0.86 -11.17
N VAL A 176 21.84 -0.11 -11.45
CA VAL A 176 22.89 -0.46 -12.42
C VAL A 176 24.05 -1.07 -11.65
N LYS A 177 24.24 -2.39 -11.76
CA LYS A 177 25.15 -3.17 -10.91
C LYS A 177 26.61 -2.67 -10.99
N GLU A 178 27.05 -2.30 -12.18
CA GLU A 178 28.39 -1.79 -12.45
C GLU A 178 28.60 -0.43 -11.76
N ALA A 179 27.59 0.45 -11.81
CA ALA A 179 27.66 1.76 -11.17
C ALA A 179 27.68 1.65 -9.64
N VAL A 180 26.90 0.73 -9.08
CA VAL A 180 26.90 0.45 -7.63
C VAL A 180 28.25 -0.11 -7.16
N SER A 181 28.87 -0.97 -7.96
CA SER A 181 30.19 -1.56 -7.62
C SER A 181 31.26 -0.47 -7.47
N ASN A 182 31.19 0.56 -8.31
CA ASN A 182 32.09 1.71 -8.29
C ASN A 182 31.64 2.87 -7.38
N TYR A 183 30.49 2.74 -6.69
CA TYR A 183 29.94 3.82 -5.88
C TYR A 183 30.71 3.97 -4.57
N GLU A 184 31.40 5.09 -4.39
CA GLU A 184 32.03 5.45 -3.13
C GLU A 184 31.18 6.48 -2.37
N PRO A 185 30.71 6.18 -1.16
CA PRO A 185 29.90 7.11 -0.38
C PRO A 185 30.72 8.35 -0.02
N VAL A 186 30.12 9.52 -0.17
CA VAL A 186 30.83 10.78 0.06
C VAL A 186 31.23 10.91 1.55
N ASN A 187 32.53 11.21 1.76
CA ASN A 187 33.16 11.34 3.08
C ASN A 187 32.33 12.20 4.07
N CYS A 188 32.24 11.71 5.31
CA CYS A 188 31.48 12.31 6.42
C CYS A 188 31.77 13.80 6.66
N PHE A 189 32.98 14.27 6.37
CA PHE A 189 33.39 15.67 6.51
C PHE A 189 32.53 16.65 5.70
N LYS A 190 32.06 16.27 4.49
CA LYS A 190 31.15 17.12 3.69
C LYS A 190 29.72 17.13 4.23
N LYS A 191 29.34 16.14 5.05
CA LYS A 191 28.05 16.09 5.77
C LYS A 191 28.07 16.98 7.02
N CYS A 192 29.20 17.06 7.72
CA CYS A 192 29.33 17.82 8.99
C CYS A 192 29.30 19.34 8.83
N LEU A 193 29.70 19.89 7.67
CA LEU A 193 29.73 21.35 7.42
C LEU A 193 28.35 21.94 7.06
N ARG A 194 27.25 21.25 7.36
CA ARG A 194 25.91 21.61 6.86
C ARG A 194 25.01 22.20 7.94
N THR A 195 24.27 23.23 7.56
CA THR A 195 23.11 23.72 8.32
C THR A 195 21.98 22.67 8.27
N LYS A 196 21.24 22.53 9.39
CA LYS A 196 20.14 21.56 9.57
C LYS A 196 19.04 21.60 8.49
N SER A 197 18.98 22.65 7.66
CA SER A 197 17.94 22.87 6.65
C SER A 197 18.30 22.44 5.22
N SER A 198 19.57 22.12 4.91
CA SER A 198 19.99 21.83 3.53
C SER A 198 19.98 20.32 3.20
N ILE A 199 19.23 19.94 2.17
CA ILE A 199 19.17 18.55 1.68
C ILE A 199 20.51 18.20 1.01
N TYR A 200 21.07 17.05 1.35
CA TYR A 200 22.21 16.49 0.62
C TYR A 200 21.73 15.63 -0.53
N ILE A 201 22.18 15.96 -1.73
CA ILE A 201 21.94 15.14 -2.92
C ILE A 201 23.23 14.38 -3.21
N ASP A 202 23.16 13.06 -3.07
CA ASP A 202 24.26 12.17 -3.39
C ASP A 202 24.24 11.86 -4.89
N GLU A 203 24.84 12.74 -5.68
CA GLU A 203 24.86 12.63 -7.15
C GLU A 203 25.50 11.32 -7.64
N ALA A 204 26.48 10.79 -6.89
CA ALA A 204 27.12 9.50 -7.20
C ALA A 204 26.11 8.36 -7.02
N TRP A 205 25.33 8.37 -5.94
CA TRP A 205 24.26 7.40 -5.75
C TRP A 205 23.16 7.53 -6.81
N VAL A 206 22.76 8.75 -7.19
CA VAL A 206 21.74 8.94 -8.23
C VAL A 206 22.17 8.33 -9.57
N ASN A 207 23.46 8.36 -9.90
CA ASN A 207 24.00 7.73 -11.11
C ASN A 207 23.97 6.19 -11.06
N CYS A 208 23.74 5.59 -9.89
CA CYS A 208 23.56 4.14 -9.75
C CYS A 208 22.16 3.67 -10.16
N TRP A 209 21.22 4.60 -10.40
CA TRP A 209 19.86 4.28 -10.80
C TRP A 209 19.67 4.48 -12.31
N LYS A 210 18.95 3.56 -12.93
CA LYS A 210 18.59 3.61 -14.35
C LYS A 210 17.90 4.93 -14.68
N ARG A 211 18.28 5.50 -15.82
CA ARG A 211 17.64 6.69 -16.38
C ARG A 211 16.18 6.40 -16.69
N ILE A 212 15.33 7.41 -16.51
CA ILE A 212 13.89 7.32 -16.75
C ILE A 212 13.62 7.80 -18.18
N LYS A 213 12.73 7.11 -18.90
CA LYS A 213 12.22 7.59 -20.18
C LYS A 213 11.06 8.55 -19.94
N THR A 214 11.12 9.75 -20.50
CA THR A 214 10.00 10.69 -20.51
C THR A 214 8.94 10.26 -21.53
N GLU A 215 7.77 10.91 -21.51
CA GLU A 215 6.70 10.70 -22.51
C GLU A 215 7.19 10.91 -23.95
N ASN A 216 8.16 11.81 -24.14
CA ASN A 216 8.80 12.08 -25.43
C ASN A 216 9.93 11.08 -25.78
N GLY A 217 10.07 10.00 -25.02
CA GLY A 217 11.11 8.98 -25.20
C GLY A 217 12.52 9.39 -24.76
N GLN A 218 12.71 10.60 -24.23
CA GLN A 218 14.03 11.08 -23.82
C GLN A 218 14.50 10.39 -22.53
N SER A 219 15.78 10.00 -22.49
CA SER A 219 16.39 9.39 -21.31
C SER A 219 16.94 10.46 -20.36
N VAL A 220 16.28 10.66 -19.23
CA VAL A 220 16.63 11.67 -18.22
C VAL A 220 17.16 11.03 -16.94
N LYS A 221 18.01 11.79 -16.22
CA LYS A 221 18.53 11.37 -14.91
C LYS A 221 17.37 11.22 -13.93
N PRO A 222 17.35 10.17 -13.07
CA PRO A 222 16.28 10.04 -12.10
C PRO A 222 16.34 11.13 -11.05
N HIS A 223 15.18 11.59 -10.59
CA HIS A 223 15.11 12.54 -9.48
C HIS A 223 15.66 11.88 -8.20
N TYR A 224 16.48 12.60 -7.42
CA TYR A 224 17.18 12.04 -6.25
C TYR A 224 16.24 11.39 -5.22
N ARG A 225 15.02 11.90 -5.06
CA ARG A 225 14.00 11.30 -4.18
C ARG A 225 13.54 9.91 -4.60
N SER A 226 13.82 9.48 -5.83
CA SER A 226 13.56 8.11 -6.29
C SER A 226 14.74 7.17 -6.16
N CYS A 227 15.88 7.68 -5.70
CA CYS A 227 17.15 6.99 -5.55
C CYS A 227 17.38 6.72 -4.07
N TYR A 228 16.63 5.77 -3.51
CA TYR A 228 16.61 5.48 -2.08
C TYR A 228 17.80 4.62 -1.65
N LYS A 229 18.16 4.70 -0.36
CA LYS A 229 19.27 3.94 0.25
C LYS A 229 18.80 3.00 1.36
N SER A 230 17.56 3.16 1.82
CA SER A 230 16.87 2.22 2.70
C SER A 230 15.43 2.04 2.22
N THR A 231 14.89 0.85 2.47
CA THR A 231 13.50 0.51 2.12
C THR A 231 12.89 -0.40 3.18
N LEU A 232 11.61 -0.18 3.47
CA LEU A 232 10.75 -1.04 4.26
C LEU A 232 9.54 -1.39 3.41
N ILE A 233 9.25 -2.68 3.24
CA ILE A 233 8.13 -3.16 2.44
C ILE A 233 7.28 -4.07 3.32
N ILE A 234 6.02 -3.69 3.50
CA ILE A 234 5.04 -4.44 4.28
C ILE A 234 4.03 -5.07 3.33
N PRO A 235 3.73 -6.38 3.45
CA PRO A 235 2.73 -7.00 2.60
C PRO A 235 1.31 -6.61 3.03
N LEU A 236 0.45 -6.31 2.05
CA LEU A 236 -0.98 -6.11 2.24
C LEU A 236 -1.65 -7.49 2.17
N THR A 237 -2.01 -8.05 3.33
CA THR A 237 -2.48 -9.45 3.44
C THR A 237 -3.61 -9.61 4.43
N LEU A 238 -4.22 -10.79 4.46
CA LEU A 238 -5.11 -11.22 5.54
C LEU A 238 -4.47 -12.32 6.42
N TRP A 239 -3.14 -12.53 6.35
CA TRP A 239 -2.48 -13.73 6.88
C TRP A 239 -2.65 -13.97 8.37
N ASN A 240 -2.75 -12.89 9.14
CA ASN A 240 -2.87 -12.96 10.59
C ASN A 240 -4.32 -13.16 11.06
N ASN A 241 -5.27 -13.34 10.15
CA ASN A 241 -6.68 -13.48 10.47
C ASN A 241 -7.14 -14.94 10.40
N LYS A 242 -7.94 -15.35 11.40
CA LYS A 242 -8.69 -16.61 11.34
C LYS A 242 -9.94 -16.40 10.48
N LEU A 243 -9.78 -16.54 9.16
CA LEU A 243 -10.87 -16.37 8.21
C LEU A 243 -11.87 -17.53 8.29
N ASP A 244 -13.16 -17.20 8.14
CA ASP A 244 -14.25 -18.18 8.09
C ASP A 244 -14.11 -19.06 6.84
N LYS A 245 -14.33 -20.38 6.97
CA LYS A 245 -14.20 -21.32 5.84
C LYS A 245 -15.15 -20.98 4.68
N ARG A 246 -16.37 -20.51 4.98
CA ARG A 246 -17.34 -20.09 3.95
C ARG A 246 -16.87 -18.86 3.19
N PHE A 247 -16.13 -17.97 3.87
CA PHE A 247 -15.48 -16.84 3.21
C PHE A 247 -14.41 -17.36 2.26
N LEU A 248 -13.53 -18.25 2.72
CA LEU A 248 -12.46 -18.85 1.90
C LEU A 248 -12.98 -19.63 0.69
N GLU A 249 -14.10 -20.34 0.83
CA GLU A 249 -14.72 -21.10 -0.28
C GLU A 249 -15.29 -20.17 -1.36
N LYS A 250 -15.83 -19.02 -0.97
CA LYS A 250 -16.37 -18.01 -1.88
C LYS A 250 -15.29 -17.12 -2.48
N PHE A 251 -14.21 -16.89 -1.74
CA PHE A 251 -13.03 -16.21 -2.23
C PHE A 251 -12.27 -17.19 -3.13
N ASN A 252 -12.49 -17.12 -4.43
CA ASN A 252 -11.87 -18.02 -5.42
C ASN A 252 -10.37 -17.72 -5.61
N ILE A 253 -9.61 -17.65 -4.52
CA ILE A 253 -8.16 -17.49 -4.48
C ILE A 253 -7.58 -18.69 -3.73
N LYS A 254 -6.72 -19.44 -4.41
CA LYS A 254 -5.97 -20.54 -3.77
C LYS A 254 -5.12 -19.98 -2.64
N ASN A 255 -5.25 -20.56 -1.45
CA ASN A 255 -4.51 -20.16 -0.25
C ASN A 255 -4.71 -18.68 0.12
N VAL A 256 -5.95 -18.18 0.26
CA VAL A 256 -6.25 -16.81 0.72
C VAL A 256 -5.42 -16.39 1.95
N ASN A 257 -5.24 -17.31 2.91
CA ASN A 257 -4.42 -17.11 4.12
C ASN A 257 -2.92 -16.92 3.85
N ARG A 258 -2.48 -17.10 2.59
CA ARG A 258 -1.12 -16.89 2.07
C ARG A 258 -1.11 -15.98 0.83
N THR A 259 -2.22 -15.30 0.53
CA THR A 259 -2.30 -14.33 -0.56
C THR A 259 -1.75 -12.97 -0.15
N ILE A 260 -0.89 -12.41 -1.00
CA ILE A 260 -0.44 -11.01 -0.91
C ILE A 260 -1.27 -10.21 -1.91
N PHE A 261 -2.13 -9.32 -1.43
CA PHE A 261 -2.94 -8.45 -2.28
C PHE A 261 -2.14 -7.27 -2.83
N GLY A 262 -1.04 -6.92 -2.15
CA GLY A 262 -0.12 -5.89 -2.59
C GLY A 262 1.00 -5.63 -1.59
N TYR A 263 1.72 -4.54 -1.79
CA TYR A 263 2.91 -4.17 -1.05
C TYR A 263 2.83 -2.68 -0.71
N LEU A 264 2.86 -2.36 0.58
CA LEU A 264 3.04 -1.00 1.07
C LEU A 264 4.54 -0.74 1.23
N CYS A 265 5.09 0.11 0.38
CA CYS A 265 6.52 0.37 0.31
C CYS A 265 6.84 1.76 0.88
N PHE A 266 7.84 1.80 1.75
CA PHE A 266 8.46 3.00 2.31
C PHE A 266 9.91 3.08 1.83
N ASP A 267 10.25 4.13 1.11
CA ASP A 267 11.60 4.31 0.55
C ASP A 267 12.22 5.60 1.06
N HIS A 268 13.45 5.55 1.59
CA HIS A 268 14.13 6.73 2.12
C HIS A 268 15.52 6.94 1.51
N ILE A 269 15.90 8.20 1.28
CA ILE A 269 17.15 8.60 0.60
C ILE A 269 18.41 8.41 1.44
N GLU A 270 18.27 8.27 2.76
CA GLU A 270 19.36 7.97 3.69
C GLU A 270 19.39 6.49 4.06
N LYS A 271 20.58 6.01 4.47
CA LYS A 271 20.77 4.69 5.08
C LYS A 271 20.25 4.70 6.52
N ASN A 272 19.96 3.52 7.07
CA ASN A 272 19.59 3.30 8.48
C ASN A 272 18.46 4.22 8.96
N TYR A 273 17.50 4.51 8.07
CA TYR A 273 16.44 5.47 8.38
C TYR A 273 15.36 4.86 9.28
N PHE A 274 14.98 3.61 9.03
CA PHE A 274 13.84 3.01 9.69
C PHE A 274 14.21 2.48 11.08
N ASN A 275 13.30 2.57 12.04
CA ASN A 275 13.39 1.85 13.30
C ASN A 275 12.76 0.46 13.11
N PRO A 276 13.52 -0.64 13.21
CA PRO A 276 13.03 -1.98 12.89
C PRO A 276 11.93 -2.50 13.82
N VAL A 277 11.75 -1.89 15.00
CA VAL A 277 10.68 -2.25 15.92
C VAL A 277 9.46 -1.39 15.59
N ILE A 278 9.59 -0.08 15.77
CA ILE A 278 8.46 0.83 15.67
C ILE A 278 7.92 0.91 14.25
N ASP A 279 8.78 1.07 13.23
CA ASP A 279 8.28 1.34 11.87
C ASP A 279 7.68 0.10 11.20
N VAL A 280 8.13 -1.09 11.62
CA VAL A 280 7.56 -2.36 11.16
C VAL A 280 6.17 -2.55 11.77
N ASP A 281 6.02 -2.39 13.08
CA ASP A 281 4.73 -2.56 13.76
C ASP A 281 3.68 -1.58 13.22
N PHE A 282 4.05 -0.30 13.08
CA PHE A 282 3.18 0.70 12.47
C PHE A 282 2.92 0.42 10.99
N GLY A 283 3.94 -0.04 10.27
CA GLY A 283 3.81 -0.45 8.88
C GLY A 283 2.75 -1.54 8.70
N TYR A 284 2.69 -2.53 9.59
CA TYR A 284 1.65 -3.55 9.59
C TYR A 284 0.26 -2.97 9.89
N ILE A 285 0.12 -2.08 10.87
CA ILE A 285 -1.19 -1.45 11.14
C ILE A 285 -1.70 -0.71 9.90
N PHE A 286 -0.84 0.07 9.25
CA PHE A 286 -1.20 0.78 8.02
C PHE A 286 -1.57 -0.19 6.89
N ALA A 287 -0.77 -1.24 6.71
CA ALA A 287 -0.98 -2.24 5.67
C ALA A 287 -2.28 -3.02 5.87
N ASP A 288 -2.56 -3.48 7.09
CA ASP A 288 -3.73 -4.26 7.42
C ASP A 288 -5.00 -3.46 7.15
N ILE A 289 -5.06 -2.19 7.59
CA ILE A 289 -6.21 -1.31 7.34
C ILE A 289 -6.38 -1.03 5.83
N LEU A 290 -5.30 -0.68 5.13
CA LEU A 290 -5.37 -0.41 3.68
C LEU A 290 -5.78 -1.65 2.87
N SER A 291 -5.41 -2.84 3.33
CA SER A 291 -5.77 -4.10 2.67
C SER A 291 -7.30 -4.32 2.64
N LEU A 292 -8.02 -3.82 3.65
CA LEU A 292 -9.48 -3.96 3.72
C LEU A 292 -10.18 -3.27 2.56
N TYR A 293 -9.73 -2.09 2.16
CA TYR A 293 -10.32 -1.35 1.04
C TYR A 293 -10.06 -2.05 -0.31
N LEU A 294 -8.85 -2.57 -0.50
CA LEU A 294 -8.52 -3.38 -1.67
C LEU A 294 -9.39 -4.64 -1.74
N LEU A 295 -9.63 -5.27 -0.59
CA LEU A 295 -10.49 -6.45 -0.48
C LEU A 295 -11.94 -6.13 -0.85
N VAL A 296 -12.49 -5.01 -0.37
CA VAL A 296 -13.85 -4.57 -0.71
C VAL A 296 -13.99 -4.35 -2.22
N ARG A 297 -13.04 -3.64 -2.84
CA ARG A 297 -13.01 -3.47 -4.29
C ARG A 297 -12.96 -4.82 -5.01
N PHE A 298 -12.08 -5.72 -4.55
CA PHE A 298 -11.94 -7.05 -5.12
C PHE A 298 -13.23 -7.88 -5.00
N ILE A 299 -13.95 -7.79 -3.88
CA ILE A 299 -15.24 -8.46 -3.69
C ILE A 299 -16.26 -7.99 -4.72
N TYR A 300 -16.42 -6.68 -4.88
CA TYR A 300 -17.46 -6.12 -5.75
C TYR A 300 -17.15 -6.22 -7.24
N VAL A 301 -15.87 -6.26 -7.63
CA VAL A 301 -15.43 -6.26 -9.04
C VAL A 301 -14.96 -7.64 -9.51
N ASN A 302 -14.14 -8.33 -8.70
CA ASN A 302 -13.48 -9.55 -9.14
C ASN A 302 -14.21 -10.83 -8.70
N GLN A 303 -14.91 -10.81 -7.56
CA GLN A 303 -15.63 -11.99 -7.04
C GLN A 303 -17.14 -11.93 -7.24
N SER A 304 -17.68 -10.79 -7.66
CA SER A 304 -19.13 -10.66 -7.81
C SER A 304 -19.62 -11.25 -9.13
N GLU A 305 -20.43 -12.30 -9.04
CA GLU A 305 -21.16 -12.86 -10.20
C GLU A 305 -22.00 -11.79 -10.89
N THR A 306 -22.75 -10.98 -10.13
CA THR A 306 -23.56 -9.88 -10.69
C THR A 306 -22.70 -8.92 -11.50
N TYR A 307 -21.52 -8.54 -11.00
CA TYR A 307 -20.62 -7.66 -11.74
C TYR A 307 -20.13 -8.31 -13.03
N LYS A 308 -19.71 -9.58 -12.95
CA LYS A 308 -19.28 -10.35 -14.13
C LYS A 308 -20.39 -10.44 -15.18
N THR A 309 -21.61 -10.79 -14.77
CA THR A 309 -22.81 -10.86 -15.62
C THR A 309 -23.11 -9.50 -16.27
N ALA A 310 -22.99 -8.40 -15.51
CA ALA A 310 -23.15 -7.05 -16.05
C ALA A 310 -22.06 -6.74 -17.10
N SER A 311 -20.79 -7.01 -16.80
CA SER A 311 -19.70 -6.81 -17.75
C SER A 311 -19.85 -7.66 -19.01
N ASP A 312 -20.27 -8.92 -18.89
CA ASP A 312 -20.49 -9.80 -20.03
C ASP A 312 -21.68 -9.30 -20.89
N PHE A 313 -22.76 -8.84 -20.26
CA PHE A 313 -23.90 -8.20 -20.95
C PHE A 313 -23.46 -6.95 -21.72
N LEU A 314 -22.69 -6.06 -21.07
CA LEU A 314 -22.24 -4.82 -21.68
C LEU A 314 -21.29 -5.05 -22.86
N ASN A 315 -20.51 -6.13 -22.81
CA ASN A 315 -19.58 -6.54 -23.87
C ASN A 315 -20.23 -7.45 -24.94
N GLY A 316 -21.55 -7.69 -24.89
CA GLY A 316 -22.26 -8.50 -25.88
C GLY A 316 -21.91 -10.00 -25.84
N LYS A 317 -21.35 -10.50 -24.74
CA LYS A 317 -21.15 -11.94 -24.53
C LYS A 317 -22.48 -12.58 -24.12
N SER A 318 -22.68 -13.87 -24.41
CA SER A 318 -23.91 -14.55 -23.99
C SER A 318 -23.98 -14.56 -22.46
N VAL A 319 -25.08 -14.04 -21.91
CA VAL A 319 -25.35 -13.92 -20.47
C VAL A 319 -26.37 -14.94 -20.03
#